data_AF-A0A3D3ZPR9-F1
#
_entry.id   AF-A0A3D3ZPR9-F1
#
_cell.length_a   1.000
_cell.length_b   1.000
_cell.length_c   1.000
_cell.angle_alpha   90.00
_cell.angle_beta   90.00
_cell.angle_gamma   90.00
#
_symmetry.space_group_name_H-M   'P 1'
#
loop_
_entity.id
_entity.type
_entity.pdbx_description
1 polymer ?
#
loop_
_entity_poly.entity_id
_entity_poly.type
_entity_poly.pdbx_seq_one_letter_code
_entity_poly.pdbx_strand_id
1 'polypeptide(L)'
;MGIALQVIEIISQQALLEPSDVTEASTLEDLGIDSLGLVESIFAIEEAFDISVPFNANDPTEGDFDISTVGSIIKAVDALVKDQA
;
A
#
# COMPACT_ATOMS: atom_id res chain seq x y z
N MET A 1 -0.37 -7.42 14.82
CA MET A 1 -1.24 -7.60 13.63
C MET A 1 -0.44 -8.28 12.53
N GLY A 2 -1.08 -8.95 11.58
CA GLY A 2 -0.40 -9.42 10.38
C GLY A 2 -0.20 -8.27 9.38
N ILE A 3 0.87 -8.31 8.59
CA ILE A 3 1.21 -7.29 7.59
C ILE A 3 0.02 -6.99 6.68
N ALA A 4 -0.63 -8.04 6.16
CA ALA A 4 -1.80 -7.91 5.29
C ALA A 4 -2.95 -7.08 5.91
N LEU A 5 -3.30 -7.34 7.17
CA LEU A 5 -4.40 -6.64 7.85
C LEU A 5 -4.07 -5.16 8.04
N GLN A 6 -2.85 -4.85 8.44
CA GLN A 6 -2.42 -3.48 8.68
C GLN A 6 -2.34 -2.67 7.37
N VAL A 7 -1.88 -3.28 6.27
CA VAL A 7 -1.92 -2.64 4.94
C VAL A 7 -3.37 -2.39 4.51
N ILE A 8 -4.27 -3.37 4.68
CA ILE A 8 -5.69 -3.19 4.35
C ILE A 8 -6.31 -2.05 5.16
N GLU A 9 -6.02 -1.95 6.46
CA GLU A 9 -6.50 -0.85 7.30
C GLU A 9 -6.03 0.50 6.77
N ILE A 10 -4.74 0.65 6.47
CA ILE A 10 -4.19 1.90 5.91
C ILE A 10 -4.90 2.27 4.60
N ILE A 11 -5.01 1.33 3.67
CA ILE A 11 -5.67 1.55 2.38
C ILE A 11 -7.15 1.92 2.56
N SER A 12 -7.87 1.23 3.45
CA SER A 12 -9.28 1.54 3.73
C SER A 12 -9.47 2.94 4.33
N GLN A 13 -8.55 3.39 5.19
CA GLN A 13 -8.59 4.72 5.76
C GLN A 13 -8.41 5.81 4.69
N GLN A 14 -7.47 5.60 3.77
CA GLN A 14 -7.24 6.53 2.66
C GLN A 14 -8.40 6.55 1.66
N ALA A 15 -9.04 5.41 1.44
CA ALA A 15 -10.23 5.28 0.60
C ALA A 15 -11.54 5.75 1.28
N LEU A 16 -11.52 6.04 2.58
CA LEU A 16 -12.71 6.29 3.41
C LEU A 16 -13.74 5.12 3.34
N LEU A 17 -13.22 3.90 3.33
CA LEU A 17 -13.98 2.64 3.29
C LEU A 17 -13.81 1.86 4.60
N GLU A 18 -14.66 0.86 4.81
CA GLU A 18 -14.42 -0.14 5.86
C GLU A 18 -13.34 -1.12 5.39
N PRO A 19 -12.48 -1.65 6.29
CA PRO A 19 -11.49 -2.68 5.95
C PRO A 19 -12.10 -3.91 5.27
N SER A 20 -13.37 -4.22 5.54
CA SER A 20 -14.11 -5.32 4.93
C SER A 20 -14.46 -5.11 3.45
N ASP A 21 -14.43 -3.86 2.98
CA ASP A 21 -14.71 -3.50 1.58
C ASP A 21 -13.45 -3.54 0.71
N VAL A 22 -12.28 -3.74 1.31
CA VAL A 22 -10.99 -3.81 0.63
C VAL A 22 -10.57 -5.27 0.48
N THR A 23 -10.29 -5.70 -0.75
CA THR A 23 -9.83 -7.05 -1.06
C THR A 23 -8.42 -7.01 -1.64
N GLU A 24 -7.67 -8.12 -1.55
CA GLU A 24 -6.35 -8.23 -2.18
C GLU A 24 -6.41 -8.05 -3.71
N ALA A 25 -7.56 -8.32 -4.34
CA ALA A 25 -7.75 -8.16 -5.78
C ALA A 25 -8.13 -6.72 -6.18
N SER A 26 -8.47 -5.87 -5.21
CA SER A 26 -8.87 -4.49 -5.48
C SER A 26 -7.68 -3.69 -6.02
N THR A 27 -7.90 -2.91 -7.07
CA THR A 27 -6.95 -1.87 -7.50
C THR A 27 -7.16 -0.61 -6.68
N LEU A 28 -6.16 0.27 -6.63
CA LEU A 28 -6.31 1.57 -5.94
C LEU A 28 -7.37 2.45 -6.62
N GLU A 29 -7.47 2.38 -7.94
CA GLU A 29 -8.50 3.09 -8.72
C GLU A 29 -9.91 2.60 -8.37
N ASP A 30 -10.12 1.29 -8.24
CA ASP A 30 -11.42 0.72 -7.85
C ASP A 30 -11.86 1.17 -6.45
N LEU A 31 -10.89 1.42 -5.57
CA LEU A 31 -11.11 1.91 -4.20
C LEU A 31 -11.29 3.43 -4.16
N GLY A 32 -11.18 4.12 -5.29
CA GLY A 32 -11.30 5.58 -5.37
C GLY A 32 -10.09 6.34 -4.86
N ILE A 33 -8.93 5.68 -4.73
CA ILE A 33 -7.67 6.30 -4.33
C ILE A 33 -7.06 7.00 -5.54
N ASP A 34 -6.86 8.30 -5.42
CA ASP A 34 -6.20 9.12 -6.44
C ASP A 34 -4.67 9.15 -6.24
N SER A 35 -3.97 9.93 -7.07
CA SER A 35 -2.52 10.06 -6.97
C SER A 35 -2.04 10.63 -5.63
N LEU A 36 -2.84 11.47 -4.97
CA LEU A 36 -2.49 12.04 -3.67
C LEU A 36 -2.67 10.99 -2.57
N GLY A 37 -3.83 10.32 -2.56
CA GLY A 37 -4.13 9.24 -1.62
C GLY A 37 -3.17 8.06 -1.76
N LEU A 38 -2.64 7.79 -2.96
CA LEU A 38 -1.56 6.82 -3.14
C LEU A 38 -0.29 7.24 -2.40
N VAL A 39 0.16 8.48 -2.57
CA VAL A 39 1.36 8.99 -1.89
C VAL A 39 1.17 8.96 -0.37
N GLU A 40 -0.01 9.36 0.13
CA GLU A 40 -0.35 9.28 1.54
C GLU A 40 -0.42 7.84 2.06
N SER A 41 -0.92 6.90 1.26
CA SER A 41 -0.92 5.46 1.57
C SER A 41 0.50 4.92 1.72
N ILE A 42 1.39 5.25 0.78
CA ILE A 42 2.80 4.82 0.84
C ILE A 42 3.47 5.39 2.09
N PHE A 43 3.30 6.67 2.37
CA PHE A 43 3.88 7.30 3.56
C PHE A 43 3.37 6.66 4.87
N ALA A 44 2.06 6.41 4.96
CA ALA A 44 1.48 5.73 6.12
C ALA A 44 2.00 4.29 6.28
N ILE A 45 2.24 3.58 5.17
CA ILE A 45 2.86 2.25 5.18
C ILE A 45 4.31 2.35 5.69
N GLU A 46 5.10 3.28 5.18
CA GLU A 46 6.48 3.52 5.63
C GLU A 46 6.53 3.77 7.14
N GLU A 47 5.68 4.68 7.65
CA GLU A 47 5.61 4.97 9.09
C GLU A 47 5.13 3.77 9.92
N ALA A 48 4.14 3.02 9.45
CA ALA A 48 3.55 1.91 10.21
C ALA A 48 4.47 0.69 10.33
N PHE A 49 5.38 0.51 9.38
CA PHE A 49 6.30 -0.63 9.33
C PHE A 49 7.78 -0.25 9.55
N ASP A 50 8.08 1.05 9.70
CA ASP A 50 9.45 1.59 9.76
C ASP A 50 10.30 1.18 8.53
N ILE A 51 9.68 1.17 7.35
CA ILE A 51 10.31 0.79 6.06
C ILE A 51 10.48 1.98 5.13
N SER A 52 11.36 1.82 4.13
CA SER A 52 11.40 2.72 2.98
C SER A 52 10.89 2.00 1.75
N VAL A 53 9.91 2.59 1.09
CA VAL A 53 9.29 2.07 -0.11
C VAL A 53 9.95 2.74 -1.33
N PRO A 54 10.53 1.99 -2.28
CA PRO A 54 11.16 2.53 -3.47
C PRO A 54 10.10 2.97 -4.50
N PHE A 55 9.37 4.04 -4.19
CA PHE A 55 8.29 4.58 -5.02
C PHE A 55 8.58 6.02 -5.47
N ASN A 56 8.48 6.28 -6.78
CA ASN A 56 8.57 7.62 -7.34
C ASN A 56 7.17 8.15 -7.68
N ALA A 57 6.66 9.10 -6.89
CA ALA A 57 5.35 9.70 -7.11
C ALA A 57 5.20 10.45 -8.45
N ASN A 58 6.31 10.89 -9.06
CA ASN A 58 6.28 11.56 -10.36
C ASN A 58 6.30 10.57 -11.54
N ASP A 59 6.81 9.36 -11.32
CA ASP A 59 6.82 8.28 -12.30
C ASP A 59 6.52 6.95 -11.59
N PRO A 60 5.23 6.63 -11.36
CA PRO A 60 4.81 5.44 -10.62
C PRO A 60 5.12 4.14 -11.36
N THR A 61 5.59 4.21 -12.61
CA THR A 61 6.08 3.05 -13.36
C THR A 61 7.57 2.81 -13.16
N GLU A 62 8.28 3.78 -12.60
CA GLU A 62 9.69 3.72 -12.27
C GLU A 62 9.85 3.17 -10.84
N GLY A 63 9.97 1.85 -10.72
CA GLY A 63 10.25 1.18 -9.45
C GLY A 63 9.88 -0.30 -9.45
N ASP A 64 10.44 -1.04 -8.49
CA ASP A 64 10.11 -2.45 -8.25
C ASP A 64 8.90 -2.63 -7.31
N PHE A 65 8.32 -1.53 -6.82
CA PHE A 65 7.18 -1.55 -5.92
C PHE A 65 5.87 -1.68 -6.71
N ASP A 66 5.31 -2.89 -6.73
CA ASP A 66 4.08 -3.19 -7.46
C ASP A 66 2.83 -2.64 -6.74
N ILE A 67 2.25 -1.57 -7.31
CA ILE A 67 1.03 -0.92 -6.83
C ILE A 67 -0.24 -1.35 -7.59
N SER A 68 -0.17 -2.37 -8.42
CA SER A 68 -1.30 -2.77 -9.29
C SER A 68 -2.54 -3.20 -8.51
N THR A 69 -2.34 -3.86 -7.38
CA THR A 69 -3.42 -4.35 -6.49
C THR A 69 -3.00 -4.25 -5.04
N VAL A 70 -3.98 -4.23 -4.13
CA VAL A 70 -3.71 -4.30 -2.68
C VAL A 70 -2.88 -5.53 -2.31
N GLY A 71 -3.14 -6.68 -2.95
CA GLY A 71 -2.36 -7.91 -2.73
C GLY A 71 -0.89 -7.78 -3.17
N SER A 72 -0.62 -7.05 -4.26
CA SER A 72 0.75 -6.74 -4.68
C SER A 72 1.47 -5.84 -3.68
N ILE A 73 0.78 -4.80 -3.18
CA ILE A 73 1.30 -3.90 -2.15
C ILE A 73 1.64 -4.70 -0.88
N ILE A 74 0.73 -5.57 -0.41
CA ILE A 74 0.97 -6.42 0.76
C ILE A 74 2.24 -7.26 0.59
N LYS A 75 2.42 -7.88 -0.58
CA LYS A 75 3.62 -8.71 -0.85
C LYS A 75 4.90 -7.88 -0.88
N ALA A 76 4.85 -6.69 -1.49
CA ALA A 76 6.00 -5.80 -1.55
C ALA A 76 6.40 -5.31 -0.15
N VAL A 77 5.42 -4.91 0.67
CA VAL A 77 5.64 -4.54 2.09
C VAL A 77 6.20 -5.70 2.89
N ASP A 78 5.64 -6.91 2.74
CA ASP A 78 6.13 -8.10 3.43
C ASP A 78 7.59 -8.44 3.07
N ALA A 79 7.99 -8.26 1.81
CA ALA A 79 9.38 -8.40 1.39
C ALA A 79 10.29 -7.34 2.03
N LEU A 80 9.89 -6.07 2.01
CA LEU A 80 10.68 -4.98 2.60
C LEU A 80 10.86 -5.12 4.11
N VAL A 81 9.81 -5.53 4.82
CA VAL A 81 9.88 -5.80 6.27
C VAL A 81 10.82 -6.97 6.57
N LYS A 82 10.84 -8.01 5.73
CA LYS A 82 11.75 -9.15 5.88
C LYS A 82 13.20 -8.80 5.58
N ASP A 83 13.45 -7.94 4.60
CA ASP A 83 14.81 -7.51 4.24
C ASP A 83 15.45 -6.61 5.32
N GLN A 84 14.66 -6.03 6.23
CA GLN A 84 15.17 -5.31 7.40
C GLN A 84 15.57 -6.21 8.59
N ALA A 85 15.06 -7.43 8.66
CA ALA A 85 15.21 -8.32 9.82
C ALA A 85 16.49 -9.16 9.76
#